data_AF-A0A4R0DDQ8-F1
#
_entry.id   AF-A0A4R0DDQ8-F1
#
_cell.length_a   1.000
_cell.length_b   1.000
_cell.length_c   1.000
_cell.angle_alpha   90.00
_cell.angle_beta   90.00
_cell.angle_gamma   90.00
#
_symmetry.space_group_name_H-M   'P 1'
#
loop_
_entity.id
_entity.type
_entity.pdbx_description
1 polymer ?
#
loop_
_entity_poly.entity_id
_entity_poly.type
_entity_poly.pdbx_seq_one_letter_code
_entity_poly.pdbx_strand_id
1 'polypeptide(L)'
;MLPILKTSFISGSLCLAMNSIAHADWSDNETQQLKFCTTLATLNSQAEQHYKKAQYLQARKIWTEQVGYMESCLRLKEDPSDLAKQIFTAKNSAYLSQNSLDTLYNSIALTYIKTQDYGKAKAWLSLAPKSAKTAFNLKLIQQHAITKSLAGEYWMYAGLGVWQTYTVKAQTKQQYYIHFEGLYFGLNGLLYGPNMGEYDYQTKIQQQQSIWTYPDALEHDFCRIQLKFQGDRLRATTSTNGSPDSSCGFGHNVTADGEYIKVS
;
A
#
# COMPACT_ATOMS: atom_id res chain seq x y z
N MET A 1 -6.88 38.79 -73.92
CA MET A 1 -8.28 38.47 -73.58
C MET A 1 -8.30 37.57 -72.34
N LEU A 2 -8.40 38.20 -71.17
CA LEU A 2 -9.23 37.77 -70.03
C LEU A 2 -10.40 38.77 -69.99
N PRO A 3 -11.60 38.50 -69.42
CA PRO A 3 -11.85 38.04 -68.03
C PRO A 3 -13.02 37.01 -67.95
N ILE A 4 -13.59 36.50 -66.86
CA ILE A 4 -14.27 37.12 -65.70
C ILE A 4 -14.54 36.02 -64.65
N LEU A 5 -14.27 36.36 -63.38
CA LEU A 5 -14.68 35.69 -62.15
C LEU A 5 -16.21 35.47 -62.06
N LYS A 6 -16.64 34.30 -61.59
CA LYS A 6 -17.97 34.10 -60.99
C LYS A 6 -17.84 33.73 -59.51
N THR A 7 -18.67 34.39 -58.73
CA THR A 7 -18.79 34.42 -57.28
C THR A 7 -19.68 33.32 -56.71
N SER A 8 -19.49 33.11 -55.40
CA SER A 8 -20.41 32.55 -54.39
C SER A 8 -20.58 31.02 -54.34
N PHE A 9 -20.25 30.43 -53.18
CA PHE A 9 -21.25 30.18 -52.12
C PHE A 9 -20.56 30.02 -50.76
N ILE A 10 -21.07 30.76 -49.78
CA ILE A 10 -20.77 30.63 -48.36
C ILE A 10 -21.47 29.36 -47.88
N SER A 11 -20.71 28.39 -47.36
CA SER A 11 -21.25 27.33 -46.52
C SER A 11 -20.49 27.37 -45.20
N GLY A 12 -21.12 27.98 -44.20
CA GLY A 12 -20.63 27.95 -42.82
C GLY A 12 -20.76 26.55 -42.27
N SER A 13 -19.65 25.81 -42.25
CA SER A 13 -19.52 24.63 -41.40
C SER A 13 -19.10 25.08 -40.01
N LEU A 14 -20.10 25.25 -39.15
CA LEU A 14 -19.92 25.32 -37.70
C LEU A 14 -19.44 23.94 -37.23
N CYS A 15 -18.12 23.73 -37.20
CA CYS A 15 -17.54 22.59 -36.50
C CYS A 15 -17.77 22.80 -35.00
N LEU A 16 -18.88 22.29 -34.49
CA LEU A 16 -19.02 21.94 -33.08
C LEU A 16 -17.93 20.90 -32.79
N ALA A 17 -16.79 21.37 -32.27
CA ALA A 17 -15.83 20.50 -31.63
C ALA A 17 -16.54 19.88 -30.42
N MET A 18 -17.09 18.69 -30.60
CA MET A 18 -17.48 17.84 -29.50
C MET A 18 -16.17 17.49 -28.78
N ASN A 19 -15.89 18.23 -27.71
CA ASN A 19 -14.92 17.79 -26.72
C ASN A 19 -15.42 16.45 -26.22
N SER A 20 -14.81 15.36 -26.68
CA SER A 20 -14.90 14.06 -26.04
C SER A 20 -14.46 14.27 -24.61
N ILE A 21 -15.43 14.33 -23.70
CA ILE A 21 -15.16 14.20 -22.28
C ILE A 21 -14.52 12.82 -22.16
N ALA A 22 -13.24 12.78 -21.81
CA ALA A 22 -12.54 11.55 -21.47
C ALA A 22 -13.17 11.01 -20.18
N HIS A 23 -14.30 10.34 -20.30
CA HIS A 23 -14.79 9.43 -19.27
C HIS A 23 -13.80 8.27 -19.27
N ALA A 24 -13.05 8.11 -18.18
CA ALA A 24 -12.33 6.87 -17.95
C ALA A 24 -13.36 5.73 -18.01
N ASP A 25 -13.26 4.88 -19.03
CA ASP A 25 -14.30 3.90 -19.32
C ASP A 25 -14.33 2.87 -18.20
N TRP A 26 -15.38 2.93 -17.37
CA TRP A 26 -15.43 2.20 -16.11
C TRP A 26 -15.47 0.68 -16.33
N SER A 27 -16.08 0.23 -17.45
CA SER A 27 -16.14 -1.17 -17.86
C SER A 27 -14.77 -1.76 -18.24
N ASP A 28 -13.89 -0.96 -18.84
CA ASP A 28 -12.54 -1.41 -19.21
C ASP A 28 -11.67 -1.64 -17.97
N ASN A 29 -11.81 -0.75 -16.98
CA ASN A 29 -11.12 -0.85 -15.70
C ASN A 29 -11.57 -2.08 -14.91
N GLU A 30 -12.88 -2.32 -14.83
CA GLU A 30 -13.41 -3.52 -14.18
C GLU A 30 -12.92 -4.81 -14.84
N THR A 31 -12.97 -4.86 -16.18
CA THR A 31 -12.46 -6.00 -16.95
C THR A 31 -10.98 -6.26 -16.67
N GLN A 32 -10.16 -5.20 -16.56
CA GLN A 32 -8.75 -5.32 -16.23
C GLN A 32 -8.53 -5.84 -14.80
N GLN A 33 -9.31 -5.37 -13.82
CA GLN A 33 -9.21 -5.88 -12.45
C GLN A 33 -9.60 -7.36 -12.34
N LEU A 34 -10.66 -7.76 -13.03
CA LEU A 34 -11.13 -9.14 -13.00
C LEU A 34 -10.14 -10.11 -13.66
N LYS A 35 -9.29 -9.65 -14.60
CA LYS A 35 -8.19 -10.46 -15.12
C LYS A 35 -7.22 -10.91 -14.02
N PHE A 36 -6.93 -10.05 -13.04
CA PHE A 36 -6.06 -10.41 -11.90
C PHE A 36 -6.62 -11.61 -11.12
N CYS A 37 -7.93 -11.72 -10.99
CA CYS A 37 -8.56 -12.80 -10.24
C CYS A 37 -8.39 -14.17 -10.91
N THR A 38 -8.17 -14.21 -12.22
CA THR A 38 -7.97 -15.45 -12.97
C THR A 38 -6.52 -15.95 -12.92
N THR A 39 -5.56 -15.12 -12.51
CA THR A 39 -4.12 -15.47 -12.49
C THR A 39 -3.64 -15.98 -11.14
N LEU A 40 -4.44 -15.86 -10.07
CA LEU A 40 -4.05 -16.16 -8.68
C LEU A 40 -3.43 -17.55 -8.50
N ALA A 41 -4.05 -18.60 -9.06
CA ALA A 41 -3.53 -19.96 -8.96
C ALA A 41 -2.17 -20.13 -9.68
N THR A 42 -2.02 -19.49 -10.84
CA THR A 42 -0.78 -19.49 -11.63
C THR A 42 0.35 -18.79 -10.88
N LEU A 43 0.08 -17.62 -10.29
CA LEU A 43 1.06 -16.89 -9.48
C LEU A 43 1.54 -17.73 -8.29
N ASN A 44 0.62 -18.39 -7.57
CA ASN A 44 1.00 -19.24 -6.45
C ASN A 44 1.91 -20.39 -6.90
N SER A 45 1.56 -21.08 -8.00
CA SER A 45 2.40 -22.15 -8.55
C SER A 45 3.80 -21.66 -8.92
N GLN A 46 3.93 -20.46 -9.51
CA GLN A 46 5.22 -19.88 -9.87
C GLN A 46 6.04 -19.54 -8.61
N ALA A 47 5.43 -18.90 -7.62
CA ALA A 47 6.09 -18.56 -6.36
C ALA A 47 6.56 -19.82 -5.61
N GLU A 48 5.75 -20.88 -5.57
CA GLU A 48 6.13 -22.16 -4.97
C GLU A 48 7.33 -22.81 -5.67
N GLN A 49 7.41 -22.72 -7.00
CA GLN A 49 8.57 -23.22 -7.76
C GLN A 49 9.85 -22.47 -7.36
N HIS A 50 9.79 -21.13 -7.25
CA HIS A 50 10.91 -20.34 -6.77
C HIS A 50 11.27 -20.70 -5.32
N TYR A 51 10.29 -20.86 -4.45
CA TYR A 51 10.50 -21.21 -3.06
C TYR A 51 11.20 -22.57 -2.90
N LYS A 52 10.76 -23.59 -3.65
CA LYS A 52 11.38 -24.94 -3.67
C LYS A 52 12.84 -24.91 -4.14
N LYS A 53 13.20 -23.93 -4.97
CA LYS A 53 14.58 -23.69 -5.44
C LYS A 53 15.39 -22.78 -4.51
N ALA A 54 14.89 -22.47 -3.32
CA ALA A 54 15.47 -21.50 -2.38
C ALA A 54 15.64 -20.08 -2.94
N GLN A 55 14.89 -19.73 -3.99
CA GLN A 55 14.85 -18.39 -4.59
C GLN A 55 13.84 -17.52 -3.82
N TYR A 56 14.13 -17.28 -2.55
CA TYR A 56 13.17 -16.69 -1.60
C TYR A 56 12.74 -15.27 -1.94
N LEU A 57 13.65 -14.46 -2.50
CA LEU A 57 13.33 -13.10 -2.94
C LEU A 57 12.32 -13.09 -4.10
N GLN A 58 12.52 -13.97 -5.09
CA GLN A 58 11.63 -14.11 -6.24
C GLN A 58 10.26 -14.65 -5.82
N ALA A 59 10.25 -15.71 -4.98
CA ALA A 59 9.01 -16.24 -4.42
C ALA A 59 8.22 -15.18 -3.67
N ARG A 60 8.90 -14.41 -2.80
CA ARG A 60 8.29 -13.31 -2.06
C ARG A 60 7.70 -12.24 -2.96
N LYS A 61 8.44 -11.80 -3.98
CA LYS A 61 7.96 -10.77 -4.91
C LYS A 61 6.62 -11.18 -5.55
N ILE A 62 6.53 -12.41 -6.03
CA ILE A 62 5.32 -12.93 -6.67
C ILE A 62 4.18 -13.07 -5.65
N TRP A 63 4.43 -13.62 -4.46
CA TRP A 63 3.38 -13.73 -3.44
C TRP A 63 2.90 -12.37 -2.94
N THR A 64 3.78 -11.38 -2.81
CA THR A 64 3.39 -10.01 -2.44
C THR A 64 2.49 -9.36 -3.50
N GLU A 65 2.81 -9.54 -4.79
CA GLU A 65 1.91 -9.11 -5.88
C GLU A 65 0.58 -9.86 -5.83
N GLN A 66 0.62 -11.17 -5.59
CA GLN A 66 -0.57 -11.99 -5.46
C GLN A 66 -1.48 -11.56 -4.29
N VAL A 67 -0.91 -11.08 -3.17
CA VAL A 67 -1.68 -10.49 -2.07
C VAL A 67 -2.48 -9.30 -2.57
N GLY A 68 -1.86 -8.40 -3.34
CA GLY A 68 -2.55 -7.26 -3.96
C GLY A 68 -3.74 -7.68 -4.81
N TYR A 69 -3.54 -8.69 -5.65
CA TYR A 69 -4.61 -9.20 -6.51
C TYR A 69 -5.71 -9.87 -5.68
N MET A 70 -5.34 -10.70 -4.71
CA MET A 70 -6.27 -11.40 -3.83
C MET A 70 -7.15 -10.43 -3.05
N GLU A 71 -6.58 -9.42 -2.41
CA GLU A 71 -7.34 -8.41 -1.66
C GLU A 71 -8.29 -7.62 -2.56
N SER A 72 -7.84 -7.23 -3.76
CA SER A 72 -8.72 -6.56 -4.73
C SER A 72 -9.88 -7.46 -5.15
N CYS A 73 -9.61 -8.73 -5.44
CA CYS A 73 -10.64 -9.68 -5.85
C CYS A 73 -11.60 -10.05 -4.72
N LEU A 74 -11.15 -10.10 -3.47
CA LEU A 74 -12.01 -10.32 -2.31
C LEU A 74 -13.00 -9.17 -2.14
N ARG A 75 -12.58 -7.90 -2.31
CA ARG A 75 -13.50 -6.75 -2.30
C ARG A 75 -14.55 -6.84 -3.40
N LEU A 76 -14.14 -7.20 -4.63
CA LEU A 76 -15.06 -7.39 -5.76
C LEU A 76 -16.06 -8.54 -5.53
N LYS A 77 -15.74 -9.49 -4.65
CA LYS A 77 -16.61 -10.63 -4.33
C LYS A 77 -17.71 -10.26 -3.33
N GLU A 78 -17.54 -9.20 -2.54
CA GLU A 78 -18.55 -8.76 -1.55
C GLU A 78 -19.83 -8.25 -2.21
N ASP A 79 -19.69 -7.50 -3.32
CA ASP A 79 -20.79 -7.03 -4.16
C ASP A 79 -20.43 -7.19 -5.66
N PRO A 80 -20.61 -8.40 -6.22
CA PRO A 80 -20.10 -8.70 -7.56
C PRO A 80 -21.04 -8.19 -8.66
N SER A 81 -20.47 -7.53 -9.67
CA SER A 81 -21.16 -7.26 -10.93
C SER A 81 -21.50 -8.56 -11.69
N ASP A 82 -22.32 -8.47 -12.73
CA ASP A 82 -22.64 -9.62 -13.56
C ASP A 82 -21.42 -10.18 -14.32
N LEU A 83 -20.46 -9.32 -14.67
CA LEU A 83 -19.19 -9.74 -15.25
C LEU A 83 -18.33 -10.46 -14.20
N ALA A 84 -18.26 -9.92 -12.98
CA ALA A 84 -17.53 -10.55 -11.88
C ALA A 84 -18.10 -11.93 -11.52
N LYS A 85 -19.43 -12.09 -11.51
CA LYS A 85 -20.10 -13.39 -11.29
C LYS A 85 -19.68 -14.44 -12.34
N GLN A 86 -19.53 -14.05 -13.60
CA GLN A 86 -19.09 -14.97 -14.66
C GLN A 86 -17.63 -15.42 -14.45
N ILE A 87 -16.78 -14.53 -13.96
CA ILE A 87 -15.36 -14.82 -13.70
C ILE A 87 -15.16 -15.61 -12.41
N PHE A 88 -15.96 -15.33 -11.39
CA PHE A 88 -15.99 -16.05 -10.11
C PHE A 88 -16.76 -17.38 -10.23
N THR A 89 -16.27 -18.27 -11.09
CA THR A 89 -16.72 -19.67 -11.13
C THR A 89 -16.40 -20.37 -9.81
N ALA A 90 -17.11 -21.48 -9.52
CA ALA A 90 -16.90 -22.27 -8.30
C ALA A 90 -15.43 -22.70 -8.09
N LYS A 91 -14.68 -22.91 -9.18
CA LYS A 91 -13.26 -23.27 -9.15
C LYS A 91 -12.38 -22.09 -8.72
N ASN A 92 -12.64 -20.90 -9.23
CA ASN A 92 -11.89 -19.68 -8.87
C ASN A 92 -12.28 -19.17 -7.47
N SER A 93 -13.56 -19.27 -7.12
CA SER A 93 -14.09 -18.79 -5.85
C SER A 93 -13.53 -19.54 -4.64
N ALA A 94 -13.09 -20.79 -4.81
CA ALA A 94 -12.41 -21.56 -3.78
C ALA A 94 -11.05 -20.96 -3.39
N TYR A 95 -10.34 -20.35 -4.35
CA TYR A 95 -9.10 -19.61 -4.09
C TYR A 95 -9.36 -18.24 -3.47
N LEU A 96 -10.50 -17.61 -3.79
CA LEU A 96 -10.92 -16.31 -3.27
C LEU A 96 -11.53 -16.43 -1.87
N SER A 97 -10.69 -16.69 -0.89
CA SER A 97 -11.08 -16.80 0.53
C SER A 97 -10.08 -16.11 1.44
N GLN A 98 -10.55 -15.69 2.62
CA GLN A 98 -9.66 -15.15 3.66
C GLN A 98 -8.56 -16.15 4.05
N ASN A 99 -8.88 -17.45 4.14
CA ASN A 99 -7.88 -18.48 4.46
C ASN A 99 -6.78 -18.58 3.39
N SER A 100 -7.08 -18.32 2.12
CA SER A 100 -6.07 -18.24 1.06
C SER A 100 -5.15 -17.02 1.24
N LEU A 101 -5.74 -15.87 1.58
CA LEU A 101 -4.98 -14.64 1.88
C LEU A 101 -4.06 -14.82 3.11
N ASP A 102 -4.57 -15.42 4.19
CA ASP A 102 -3.77 -15.76 5.38
C ASP A 102 -2.61 -16.72 5.03
N THR A 103 -2.84 -17.63 4.08
CA THR A 103 -1.80 -18.55 3.59
C THR A 103 -0.71 -17.78 2.83
N LEU A 104 -1.07 -16.77 2.02
CA LEU A 104 -0.10 -15.91 1.34
C LEU A 104 0.75 -15.11 2.33
N TYR A 105 0.13 -14.48 3.35
CA TYR A 105 0.87 -13.78 4.40
C TYR A 105 1.88 -14.70 5.10
N ASN A 106 1.43 -15.92 5.44
CA ASN A 106 2.30 -16.94 6.01
C ASN A 106 3.46 -17.32 5.08
N SER A 107 3.18 -17.57 3.79
CA SER A 107 4.19 -17.93 2.80
C SER A 107 5.24 -16.84 2.62
N ILE A 108 4.82 -15.57 2.56
CA ILE A 108 5.72 -14.41 2.53
C ILE A 108 6.60 -14.38 3.78
N ALA A 109 6.00 -14.52 4.97
CA ALA A 109 6.75 -14.55 6.22
C ALA A 109 7.79 -15.68 6.26
N LEU A 110 7.46 -16.87 5.74
CA LEU A 110 8.41 -17.98 5.67
C LEU A 110 9.63 -17.64 4.80
N THR A 111 9.48 -16.86 3.72
CA THR A 111 10.64 -16.38 2.95
C THR A 111 11.56 -15.50 3.78
N TYR A 112 11.01 -14.58 4.58
CA TYR A 112 11.79 -13.72 5.47
C TYR A 112 12.45 -14.52 6.60
N ILE A 113 11.78 -15.53 7.15
CA ILE A 113 12.37 -16.45 8.13
C ILE A 113 13.59 -17.16 7.53
N LYS A 114 13.48 -17.63 6.28
CA LYS A 114 14.61 -18.28 5.58
C LYS A 114 15.78 -17.34 5.33
N THR A 115 15.53 -16.04 5.19
CA THR A 115 16.58 -15.00 5.06
C THR A 115 16.93 -14.33 6.39
N GLN A 116 16.42 -14.83 7.53
CA GLN A 116 16.67 -14.31 8.88
C GLN A 116 16.18 -12.88 9.14
N ASP A 117 15.26 -12.37 8.32
CA ASP A 117 14.61 -11.07 8.47
C ASP A 117 13.38 -11.18 9.41
N TYR A 118 13.61 -11.56 10.67
CA TYR A 118 12.53 -11.90 11.60
C TYR A 118 11.56 -10.75 11.89
N GLY A 119 12.02 -9.50 11.84
CA GLY A 119 11.14 -8.33 12.01
C GLY A 119 10.12 -8.20 10.87
N LYS A 120 10.57 -8.35 9.62
CA LYS A 120 9.68 -8.36 8.43
C LYS A 120 8.76 -9.58 8.43
N ALA A 121 9.27 -10.75 8.82
CA ALA A 121 8.43 -11.94 8.99
C ALA A 121 7.31 -11.70 10.03
N LYS A 122 7.64 -11.09 11.17
CA LYS A 122 6.67 -10.73 12.22
C LYS A 122 5.59 -9.80 11.70
N ALA A 123 5.94 -8.78 10.92
CA ALA A 123 4.98 -7.86 10.34
C ALA A 123 3.94 -8.60 9.48
N TRP A 124 4.38 -9.46 8.56
CA TRP A 124 3.47 -10.26 7.72
C TRP A 124 2.61 -11.26 8.52
N LEU A 125 3.18 -11.96 9.51
CA LEU A 125 2.41 -12.88 10.37
C LEU A 125 1.36 -12.15 11.21
N SER A 126 1.61 -10.89 11.55
CA SER A 126 0.71 -10.05 12.35
C SER A 126 -0.53 -9.59 11.58
N LEU A 127 -0.61 -9.78 10.26
CA LEU A 127 -1.79 -9.45 9.45
C LEU A 127 -2.95 -10.42 9.67
N ALA A 128 -2.66 -11.67 10.02
CA ALA A 128 -3.68 -12.70 10.29
C ALA A 128 -3.37 -13.47 11.58
N PRO A 129 -3.27 -12.82 12.76
CA PRO A 129 -2.71 -13.43 13.96
C PRO A 129 -3.58 -14.56 14.55
N LYS A 130 -4.85 -14.65 14.11
CA LYS A 130 -5.80 -15.70 14.53
C LYS A 130 -5.76 -16.94 13.64
N SER A 131 -5.14 -16.87 12.46
CA SER A 131 -4.98 -18.03 11.59
C SER A 131 -4.00 -19.02 12.23
N ALA A 132 -4.35 -20.30 12.27
CA ALA A 132 -3.51 -21.31 12.92
C ALA A 132 -2.09 -21.39 12.34
N LYS A 133 -1.96 -21.15 11.03
CA LYS A 133 -0.68 -21.20 10.29
C LYS A 133 0.26 -20.07 10.70
N THR A 134 -0.25 -18.84 10.68
CA THR A 134 0.52 -17.65 11.07
C THR A 134 0.79 -17.63 12.57
N ALA A 135 -0.18 -18.00 13.41
CA ALA A 135 -0.04 -18.06 14.86
C ALA A 135 1.06 -19.04 15.30
N PHE A 136 1.14 -20.20 14.63
CA PHE A 136 2.22 -21.17 14.85
C PHE A 136 3.58 -20.56 14.54
N ASN A 137 3.76 -19.99 13.35
CA ASN A 137 5.04 -19.41 12.94
C ASN A 137 5.42 -18.16 13.74
N LEU A 138 4.43 -17.38 14.20
CA LEU A 138 4.67 -16.22 15.06
C LEU A 138 5.32 -16.65 16.38
N LYS A 139 4.85 -17.75 16.99
CA LYS A 139 5.45 -18.31 18.22
C LYS A 139 6.90 -18.76 18.00
N LEU A 140 7.22 -19.34 16.84
CA LEU A 140 8.58 -19.79 16.53
C LEU A 140 9.58 -18.63 16.41
N ILE A 141 9.13 -17.46 15.96
CA ILE A 141 10.01 -16.31 15.78
C ILE A 141 10.08 -15.37 16.98
N GLN A 142 9.20 -15.52 17.98
CA GLN A 142 9.15 -14.64 19.18
C GLN A 142 10.46 -14.56 19.95
N GLN A 143 11.28 -15.60 19.90
CA GLN A 143 12.60 -15.65 20.54
C GLN A 143 13.65 -14.76 19.85
N HIS A 144 13.41 -14.32 18.62
CA HIS A 144 14.35 -13.47 17.89
C HIS A 144 14.12 -12.01 18.30
N ALA A 145 15.02 -11.51 19.14
CA ALA A 145 14.96 -10.14 19.63
C ALA A 145 15.21 -9.14 18.50
N ILE A 146 14.31 -8.18 18.35
CA ILE A 146 14.55 -6.97 17.56
C ILE A 146 15.37 -6.01 18.42
N THR A 147 16.27 -5.25 17.79
CA THR A 147 17.13 -4.29 18.50
C THR A 147 16.31 -3.29 19.32
N LYS A 148 16.75 -3.07 20.57
CA LYS A 148 16.15 -2.09 21.51
C LYS A 148 16.45 -0.64 21.14
N SER A 149 17.29 -0.40 20.14
CA SER A 149 17.53 0.95 19.61
C SER A 149 16.23 1.56 19.09
N LEU A 150 16.13 2.88 19.03
CA LEU A 150 15.02 3.54 18.32
C LEU A 150 15.23 3.58 16.80
N ALA A 151 16.49 3.49 16.36
CA ALA A 151 16.82 3.41 14.95
C ALA A 151 16.35 2.08 14.35
N GLY A 152 15.86 2.16 13.12
CA GLY A 152 15.27 1.04 12.39
C GLY A 152 14.18 1.50 11.44
N GLU A 153 13.63 0.54 10.74
CA GLU A 153 12.47 0.67 9.85
C GLU A 153 11.22 0.20 10.59
N TYR A 154 10.12 0.92 10.45
CA TYR A 154 8.84 0.61 11.06
C TYR A 154 7.76 0.55 9.99
N TRP A 155 6.94 -0.50 10.01
CA TRP A 155 5.96 -0.78 8.96
C TRP A 155 4.53 -0.76 9.51
N MET A 156 3.63 -0.14 8.75
CA MET A 156 2.19 -0.25 8.92
C MET A 156 1.57 -0.70 7.60
N TYR A 157 0.70 -1.70 7.63
CA TYR A 157 0.16 -2.26 6.39
C TYR A 157 -0.77 -1.25 5.70
N ALA A 158 -0.48 -0.94 4.45
CA ALA A 158 -1.28 -0.01 3.64
C ALA A 158 -2.36 -0.73 2.82
N GLY A 159 -2.33 -2.07 2.79
CA GLY A 159 -3.12 -2.89 1.89
C GLY A 159 -2.39 -3.18 0.58
N LEU A 160 -2.98 -4.08 -0.20
CA LEU A 160 -2.53 -4.54 -1.50
C LEU A 160 -1.09 -5.08 -1.54
N GLY A 161 -0.62 -5.66 -0.43
CA GLY A 161 0.73 -6.17 -0.28
C GLY A 161 1.79 -5.11 0.02
N VAL A 162 1.39 -3.86 0.28
CA VAL A 162 2.28 -2.71 0.46
C VAL A 162 2.19 -2.15 1.88
N TRP A 163 3.24 -1.47 2.32
CA TRP A 163 3.41 -0.95 3.68
C TRP A 163 3.73 0.54 3.64
N GLN A 164 3.12 1.31 4.54
CA GLN A 164 3.62 2.63 4.92
C GLN A 164 4.84 2.46 5.82
N THR A 165 5.80 3.38 5.73
CA THR A 165 7.06 3.24 6.46
C THR A 165 7.46 4.48 7.24
N TYR A 166 8.04 4.25 8.41
CA TYR A 166 8.94 5.20 9.05
C TYR A 166 10.35 4.63 9.03
N THR A 167 11.31 5.41 8.55
CA THR A 167 12.74 5.10 8.63
C THR A 167 13.39 6.04 9.63
N VAL A 168 13.96 5.48 10.70
CA VAL A 168 14.63 6.23 11.78
C VAL A 168 16.13 5.91 11.74
N LYS A 169 16.96 6.90 11.42
CA LYS A 169 18.42 6.79 11.36
C LYS A 169 19.06 7.57 12.49
N ALA A 170 19.89 6.93 13.31
CA ALA A 170 20.70 7.63 14.29
C ALA A 170 21.84 8.40 13.59
N GLN A 171 22.05 9.67 13.95
CA GLN A 171 23.11 10.52 13.39
C GLN A 171 24.24 10.75 14.40
N THR A 172 23.91 11.30 15.57
CA THR A 172 24.84 11.49 16.71
C THR A 172 24.12 11.16 18.01
N LYS A 173 24.72 11.41 19.19
CA LYS A 173 24.10 11.13 20.49
C LYS A 173 22.70 11.78 20.57
N GLN A 174 21.66 10.94 20.55
CA GLN A 174 20.23 11.31 20.61
C GLN A 174 19.70 12.16 19.44
N GLN A 175 20.47 12.36 18.37
CA GLN A 175 20.00 13.01 17.14
C GLN A 175 19.62 11.95 16.11
N TYR A 176 18.43 12.12 15.52
CA TYR A 176 17.85 11.19 14.57
C TYR A 176 17.36 11.93 13.34
N TYR A 177 17.54 11.28 12.20
CA TYR A 177 16.80 11.58 10.98
C TYR A 177 15.60 10.64 10.90
N ILE A 178 14.43 11.20 10.65
CA ILE A 178 13.17 10.48 10.52
C ILE A 178 12.60 10.79 9.15
N HIS A 179 12.26 9.75 8.40
CA HIS A 179 11.61 9.82 7.10
C HIS A 179 10.33 9.00 7.14
N PHE A 180 9.24 9.56 6.62
CA PHE A 180 7.93 8.93 6.49
C PHE A 180 7.57 8.75 5.02
N GLU A 181 7.04 7.58 4.68
CA GLU A 181 6.42 7.29 3.39
C GLU A 181 5.02 6.73 3.63
N GLY A 182 4.02 7.57 3.36
CA GLY A 182 2.60 7.26 3.52
C GLY A 182 1.97 6.82 2.19
N LEU A 183 1.07 5.86 2.29
CA LEU A 183 0.37 5.27 1.15
C LEU A 183 -1.11 5.05 1.49
N TYR A 184 -1.98 5.45 0.58
CA TYR A 184 -3.41 5.17 0.67
C TYR A 184 -3.93 4.63 -0.67
N PHE A 185 -4.50 3.42 -0.66
CA PHE A 185 -5.15 2.84 -1.83
C PHE A 185 -6.66 3.09 -1.79
N GLY A 186 -7.16 3.77 -2.83
CA GLY A 186 -8.59 3.83 -3.09
C GLY A 186 -9.16 2.49 -3.59
N LEU A 187 -10.47 2.46 -3.90
CA LEU A 187 -11.18 1.27 -4.37
C LEU A 187 -10.46 0.56 -5.55
N ASN A 188 -9.96 1.35 -6.50
CA ASN A 188 -9.24 0.91 -7.70
C ASN A 188 -7.72 1.03 -7.57
N GLY A 189 -7.19 1.00 -6.34
CA GLY A 189 -5.78 1.28 -6.05
C GLY A 189 -4.78 0.37 -6.78
N LEU A 190 -5.19 -0.82 -7.21
CA LEU A 190 -4.34 -1.70 -8.01
C LEU A 190 -4.15 -1.22 -9.46
N LEU A 191 -5.13 -0.49 -10.02
CA LEU A 191 -5.04 0.09 -11.36
C LEU A 191 -4.36 1.45 -11.37
N TYR A 192 -4.74 2.31 -10.41
CA TYR A 192 -4.31 3.71 -10.42
C TYR A 192 -3.13 4.00 -9.49
N GLY A 193 -2.73 3.02 -8.69
CA GLY A 193 -1.74 3.21 -7.65
C GLY A 193 -2.33 3.88 -6.40
N PRO A 194 -1.49 4.06 -5.37
CA PRO A 194 -1.88 4.75 -4.15
C PRO A 194 -1.76 6.27 -4.30
N ASN A 195 -2.52 7.00 -3.49
CA ASN A 195 -2.11 8.34 -3.09
C ASN A 195 -0.90 8.21 -2.19
N MET A 196 0.08 9.10 -2.36
CA MET A 196 1.36 9.04 -1.67
C MET A 196 1.64 10.38 -0.98
N GLY A 197 2.31 10.31 0.15
CA GLY A 197 2.79 11.48 0.88
C GLY A 197 4.07 11.13 1.62
N GLU A 198 4.94 12.12 1.76
CA GLU A 198 6.21 11.94 2.45
C GLU A 198 6.56 13.18 3.25
N TYR A 199 7.34 12.98 4.31
CA TYR A 199 8.01 14.06 5.00
C TYR A 199 9.24 13.51 5.72
N ASP A 200 10.23 14.38 5.91
CA ASP A 200 11.42 14.05 6.67
C ASP A 200 11.85 15.21 7.57
N TYR A 201 12.58 14.87 8.62
CA TYR A 201 13.11 15.84 9.57
C TYR A 201 14.23 15.28 10.43
N GLN A 202 15.06 16.20 10.92
CA GLN A 202 16.06 15.91 11.95
C GLN A 202 15.55 16.36 13.31
N THR A 203 15.70 15.51 14.32
CA THR A 203 15.17 15.79 15.66
C THR A 203 15.96 15.08 16.75
N LYS A 204 15.81 15.58 17.98
CA LYS A 204 16.18 14.83 19.18
C LYS A 204 14.99 14.01 19.64
N ILE A 205 15.19 12.70 19.85
CA ILE A 205 14.17 11.87 20.50
C ILE A 205 14.39 11.93 22.01
N GLN A 206 13.44 12.51 22.73
CA GLN A 206 13.46 12.66 24.19
C GLN A 206 12.32 11.86 24.80
N GLN A 207 12.57 11.14 25.88
CA GLN A 207 11.56 10.31 26.55
C GLN A 207 10.82 9.35 25.60
N GLN A 208 11.52 8.81 24.59
CA GLN A 208 10.96 7.96 23.53
C GLN A 208 9.89 8.65 22.68
N GLN A 209 9.99 9.97 22.51
CA GLN A 209 9.05 10.75 21.70
C GLN A 209 9.77 11.75 20.81
N SER A 210 9.21 11.96 19.62
CA SER A 210 9.54 13.09 18.75
C SER A 210 8.28 13.75 18.22
N ILE A 211 8.42 15.01 17.86
CA ILE A 211 7.32 15.83 17.37
C ILE A 211 7.82 16.52 16.12
N TRP A 212 7.03 16.41 15.07
CA TRP A 212 7.19 17.14 13.82
C TRP A 212 6.05 18.15 13.67
N THR A 213 6.41 19.31 13.15
CA THR A 213 5.49 20.36 12.71
C THR A 213 6.01 20.87 11.37
N TYR A 214 5.14 21.46 10.57
CA TYR A 214 5.57 22.04 9.30
C TYR A 214 6.67 23.09 9.51
N PRO A 215 7.70 23.13 8.65
CA PRO A 215 8.74 24.16 8.71
C PRO A 215 8.19 25.57 8.41
N ASP A 216 7.15 25.65 7.58
CA ASP A 216 6.47 26.89 7.23
C ASP A 216 5.17 27.03 8.03
N ALA A 217 5.15 27.99 8.95
CA ALA A 217 4.03 28.28 9.83
C ALA A 217 2.86 28.99 9.11
N LEU A 218 2.99 29.38 7.84
CA LEU A 218 1.91 30.10 7.15
C LEU A 218 0.88 29.17 6.50
N GLU A 219 1.28 27.99 6.04
CA GLU A 219 0.37 27.11 5.28
C GLU A 219 -0.16 25.94 6.10
N HIS A 220 0.51 25.50 7.17
CA HIS A 220 0.13 24.28 7.89
C HIS A 220 0.51 24.25 9.39
N ASP A 221 0.58 25.41 10.08
CA ASP A 221 0.88 25.49 11.54
C ASP A 221 -0.13 24.74 12.43
N PHE A 222 -1.24 24.33 11.82
CA PHE A 222 -2.23 23.49 12.45
C PHE A 222 -1.77 22.03 12.59
N CYS A 223 -0.86 21.54 11.73
CA CYS A 223 -0.47 20.14 11.67
C CYS A 223 0.74 19.82 12.57
N ARG A 224 0.52 18.88 13.49
CA ARG A 224 1.55 18.33 14.37
C ARG A 224 1.49 16.80 14.37
N ILE A 225 2.62 16.16 14.09
CA ILE A 225 2.75 14.70 14.18
C ILE A 225 3.62 14.35 15.36
N GLN A 226 3.09 13.54 16.26
CA GLN A 226 3.80 13.00 17.39
C GLN A 226 4.10 11.53 17.16
N LEU A 227 5.37 11.17 17.30
CA LEU A 227 5.86 9.81 17.27
C LEU A 227 6.17 9.37 18.69
N LYS A 228 5.57 8.26 19.13
CA LYS A 228 5.80 7.62 20.43
C LYS A 228 6.37 6.22 20.21
N PHE A 229 7.61 6.01 20.65
CA PHE A 229 8.29 4.72 20.56
C PHE A 229 7.99 3.89 21.80
N GLN A 230 7.59 2.63 21.60
CA GLN A 230 7.17 1.71 22.66
C GLN A 230 7.67 0.29 22.37
N GLY A 231 8.91 -0.01 22.78
CA GLY A 231 9.52 -1.31 22.52
C GLY A 231 9.72 -1.54 21.01
N ASP A 232 8.99 -2.48 20.44
CA ASP A 232 9.00 -2.79 19.00
C ASP A 232 7.87 -2.09 18.22
N ARG A 233 7.20 -1.12 18.84
CA ARG A 233 6.11 -0.34 18.24
C ARG A 233 6.46 1.13 18.15
N LEU A 234 5.89 1.76 17.13
CA LEU A 234 5.86 3.21 16.96
C LEU A 234 4.40 3.62 16.76
N ARG A 235 3.89 4.48 17.63
CA ARG A 235 2.58 5.12 17.48
C ARG A 235 2.75 6.50 16.90
N ALA A 236 2.14 6.75 15.75
CA ALA A 236 2.05 8.06 15.15
C ALA A 236 0.67 8.65 15.42
N THR A 237 0.61 9.94 15.76
CA THR A 237 -0.64 10.64 16.02
C THR A 237 -0.55 12.07 15.52
N THR A 238 -1.56 12.45 14.75
CA THR A 238 -1.72 13.76 14.13
C THR A 238 -2.68 14.59 14.96
N SER A 239 -2.29 15.84 15.22
CA SER A 239 -3.15 16.87 15.78
C SER A 239 -3.24 18.01 14.77
N THR A 240 -4.45 18.44 14.45
CA THR A 240 -4.70 19.51 13.47
C THR A 240 -5.12 20.82 14.12
N ASN A 241 -4.97 20.96 15.44
CA ASN A 241 -5.30 22.18 16.20
C ASN A 241 -6.69 22.79 15.86
N GLY A 242 -7.66 21.95 15.53
CA GLY A 242 -9.03 22.38 15.17
C GLY A 242 -9.24 22.72 13.69
N SER A 243 -8.22 22.58 12.84
CA SER A 243 -8.37 22.66 11.38
C SER A 243 -9.27 21.52 10.87
N PRO A 244 -10.21 21.81 9.95
CA PRO A 244 -11.05 20.80 9.31
C PRO A 244 -10.24 19.93 8.34
N ASP A 245 -9.05 20.37 7.91
CA ASP A 245 -8.16 19.56 7.11
C ASP A 245 -7.37 18.61 8.03
N SER A 246 -7.84 17.36 8.10
CA SER A 246 -7.19 16.29 8.85
C SER A 246 -6.01 15.65 8.13
N SER A 247 -5.74 16.02 6.87
CA SER A 247 -4.79 15.29 6.01
C SER A 247 -3.34 15.75 6.20
N CYS A 248 -3.11 16.87 6.89
CA CYS A 248 -1.79 17.47 7.02
C CYS A 248 -1.08 17.66 5.66
N GLY A 249 -1.81 17.76 4.56
CA GLY A 249 -1.22 17.98 3.23
C GLY A 249 -0.47 16.79 2.62
N PHE A 250 -0.53 15.57 3.18
CA PHE A 250 0.20 14.40 2.64
C PHE A 250 -0.41 13.78 1.38
N GLY A 251 -1.29 14.48 0.69
CA GLY A 251 -2.11 13.94 -0.39
C GLY A 251 -3.43 13.36 0.12
N HIS A 252 -4.36 13.16 -0.81
CA HIS A 252 -5.74 12.81 -0.49
C HIS A 252 -5.82 11.48 0.28
N ASN A 253 -6.39 11.51 1.50
CA ASN A 253 -6.53 10.38 2.42
C ASN A 253 -5.24 9.71 2.92
N VAL A 254 -4.06 10.28 2.64
CA VAL A 254 -2.82 9.80 3.22
C VAL A 254 -2.73 10.33 4.64
N THR A 255 -2.45 9.45 5.60
CA THR A 255 -2.28 9.82 7.01
C THR A 255 -1.06 9.12 7.58
N ALA A 256 -0.33 9.84 8.42
CA ALA A 256 0.75 9.31 9.24
C ALA A 256 0.24 8.41 10.38
N ASP A 257 -1.02 8.57 10.78
CA ASP A 257 -1.57 7.97 11.99
C ASP A 257 -1.58 6.45 11.97
N GLY A 258 -1.23 5.88 13.12
CA GLY A 258 -1.41 4.45 13.36
C GLY A 258 -0.29 3.80 14.16
N GLU A 259 -0.34 2.47 14.18
CA GLU A 259 0.59 1.61 14.90
C GLU A 259 1.54 0.91 13.91
N TYR A 260 2.81 1.25 14.00
CA TYR A 260 3.85 0.66 13.16
C TYR A 260 4.63 -0.39 13.96
N ILE A 261 5.04 -1.45 13.28
CA ILE A 261 5.86 -2.53 13.83
C ILE A 261 7.29 -2.33 13.37
N LYS A 262 8.24 -2.35 14.30
CA LYS A 262 9.65 -2.32 13.97
C LYS A 262 10.07 -3.59 13.22
N VAL A 263 10.80 -3.45 12.11
CA VAL A 263 11.20 -4.58 11.25
C VAL A 263 12.69 -4.75 11.03
N SER A 264 13.53 -3.81 11.46
CA SER A 264 15.02 -3.88 11.42
C SER A 264 15.67 -3.39 12.70
#